data_AF-A0A538NQU1-F1
#
_entry.id   AF-A0A538NQU1-F1
#
_cell.length_a   1.000
_cell.length_b   1.000
_cell.length_c   1.000
_cell.angle_alpha   90.00
_cell.angle_beta   90.00
_cell.angle_gamma   90.00
#
_symmetry.space_group_name_H-M   'P 1'
#
loop_
_entity.id
_entity.type
_entity.pdbx_description
1 polymer ?
#
loop_
_entity_poly.entity_id
_entity_poly.type
_entity_poly.pdbx_seq_one_letter_code
_entity_poly.pdbx_strand_id
1 'polypeptide(L)'
;MSRSSRLRSFLSSAPFPFGGAPHSSEINWPRSSRLQQPSQWKFGGRSGLFVPEKHFIGANNLPATLQTTVVHPPVPNEWFEQFGLPVENADVLDEDPDNDGFTNLDEWKGQTNPTDKDSHPDYLTKLSLESATEEPFRFMFSSWVGDTFAINAIDQSEPTQFLKKGDTIRGTRFKIVKFTEKYQPNQYGTNVDVSELRLEHEDTKEQLTLVKEKVAMSPESVATFAYSWGGRREFEVRKDQEFSLKPLEEIKYKLVDVQSNKAVIINTQKPNQPIEVGPAPP
;
A
#
# COMPACT_ATOMS: atom_id res chain seq x y z
N MET A 1 -84.84 -36.48 94.22
CA MET A 1 -86.19 -36.90 93.77
C MET A 1 -86.25 -36.74 92.27
N SER A 2 -86.55 -37.84 91.58
CA SER A 2 -86.50 -38.00 90.12
C SER A 2 -87.84 -37.68 89.47
N ARG A 3 -87.81 -37.15 88.23
CA ARG A 3 -88.81 -37.18 87.14
C ARG A 3 -88.40 -36.09 86.13
N SER A 4 -88.59 -36.14 84.82
CA SER A 4 -88.98 -37.12 83.81
C SER A 4 -89.05 -36.33 82.48
N SER A 5 -89.08 -37.03 81.35
CA SER A 5 -89.47 -36.55 80.00
C SER A 5 -88.42 -35.76 79.20
N ARG A 6 -87.82 -36.27 78.09
CA ARG A 6 -88.38 -36.66 76.78
C ARG A 6 -89.24 -35.55 76.15
N LEU A 7 -88.74 -34.90 75.09
CA LEU A 7 -89.21 -35.01 73.69
C LEU A 7 -88.70 -33.84 72.82
N ARG A 8 -88.20 -34.19 71.63
CA ARG A 8 -88.03 -33.31 70.46
C ARG A 8 -89.37 -33.15 69.74
N SER A 9 -89.66 -31.96 69.21
CA SER A 9 -90.40 -31.72 67.94
C SER A 9 -90.76 -30.22 67.85
N PHE A 10 -90.17 -29.43 66.95
CA PHE A 10 -90.52 -29.22 65.53
C PHE A 10 -91.85 -28.46 65.28
N LEU A 11 -91.70 -27.26 64.72
CA LEU A 11 -92.55 -26.66 63.66
C LEU A 11 -91.52 -26.09 62.66
N SER A 12 -91.22 -26.72 61.51
CA SER A 12 -91.97 -26.74 60.24
C SER A 12 -92.20 -25.33 59.70
N SER A 13 -91.63 -24.92 58.56
CA SER A 13 -92.00 -25.42 57.23
C SER A 13 -90.88 -25.36 56.16
N ALA A 14 -90.59 -26.52 55.57
CA ALA A 14 -90.71 -26.91 54.15
C ALA A 14 -90.13 -26.05 52.97
N PRO A 15 -89.78 -26.70 51.82
CA PRO A 15 -88.57 -26.42 51.02
C PRO A 15 -88.83 -26.03 49.53
N PHE A 16 -87.75 -26.04 48.72
CA PHE A 16 -87.61 -26.21 47.24
C PHE A 16 -86.87 -25.05 46.50
N PRO A 17 -86.18 -25.29 45.35
CA PRO A 17 -85.56 -26.51 44.82
C PRO A 17 -84.08 -26.33 44.35
N PHE A 18 -83.47 -27.44 43.94
CA PHE A 18 -82.16 -27.59 43.29
C PHE A 18 -81.97 -26.73 42.03
N GLY A 19 -80.77 -26.17 41.84
CA GLY A 19 -80.27 -25.62 40.57
C GLY A 19 -78.74 -25.66 40.55
N GLY A 20 -78.15 -26.23 39.49
CA GLY A 20 -76.78 -26.74 39.43
C GLY A 20 -75.63 -25.76 39.66
N ALA A 21 -74.45 -26.34 39.91
CA ALA A 21 -73.18 -25.65 40.04
C ALA A 21 -72.89 -24.74 38.83
N PRO A 22 -72.48 -23.48 39.03
CA PRO A 22 -71.99 -22.67 37.92
C PRO A 22 -70.63 -23.20 37.47
N HIS A 23 -70.59 -23.70 36.24
CA HIS A 23 -69.36 -23.87 35.47
C HIS A 23 -68.52 -22.59 35.56
N SER A 24 -67.28 -22.71 36.01
CA SER A 24 -66.29 -21.64 35.88
C SER A 24 -66.04 -21.39 34.40
N SER A 25 -66.62 -20.31 33.85
CA SER A 25 -66.23 -19.81 32.55
C SER A 25 -64.82 -19.21 32.67
N GLU A 26 -63.81 -19.97 32.25
CA GLU A 26 -62.48 -19.42 32.01
C GLU A 26 -62.60 -18.35 30.93
N ILE A 27 -62.41 -17.09 31.33
CA ILE A 27 -62.21 -16.00 30.39
C ILE A 27 -60.80 -16.23 29.80
N ASN A 28 -60.76 -16.90 28.65
CA ASN A 28 -59.53 -17.09 27.91
C ASN A 28 -59.19 -15.79 27.19
N TRP A 29 -58.28 -14.99 27.76
CA TRP A 29 -57.74 -13.82 27.09
C TRP A 29 -57.03 -14.30 25.82
N PRO A 30 -57.33 -13.78 24.61
CA PRO A 30 -56.58 -14.18 23.44
C PRO A 30 -55.12 -13.79 23.68
N ARG A 31 -54.26 -14.82 23.81
CA ARG A 31 -52.82 -14.67 23.95
C ARG A 31 -52.37 -13.86 22.73
N SER A 32 -52.06 -12.59 22.95
CA SER A 32 -51.76 -11.66 21.87
C SER A 32 -50.52 -12.19 21.16
N SER A 33 -50.65 -12.64 19.92
CA SER A 33 -49.56 -13.20 19.11
C SER A 33 -48.39 -12.22 18.93
N ARG A 34 -48.59 -10.93 19.21
CA ARG A 34 -47.54 -9.90 19.31
C ARG A 34 -46.51 -10.13 20.43
N LEU A 35 -46.82 -10.89 21.47
CA LEU A 35 -45.86 -11.20 22.54
C LEU A 35 -44.91 -12.36 22.18
N GLN A 36 -45.23 -13.16 21.16
CA GLN A 36 -44.38 -14.27 20.73
C GLN A 36 -43.24 -13.85 19.80
N GLN A 37 -43.31 -12.63 19.25
CA GLN A 37 -42.26 -12.03 18.46
C GLN A 37 -42.03 -10.60 18.95
N PRO A 38 -41.25 -10.41 20.04
CA PRO A 38 -40.89 -9.07 20.47
C PRO A 38 -40.24 -8.34 19.30
N SER A 39 -40.62 -7.06 19.12
CA SER A 39 -40.00 -6.18 18.14
C SER A 39 -38.48 -6.26 18.30
N GLN A 40 -37.80 -6.82 17.30
CA GLN A 40 -36.35 -6.84 17.30
C GLN A 40 -35.87 -5.40 17.19
N TRP A 41 -35.02 -4.98 18.12
CA TRP A 41 -34.37 -3.68 18.08
C TRP A 41 -33.60 -3.59 16.78
N LYS A 42 -34.02 -2.71 15.87
CA LYS A 42 -33.25 -2.40 14.66
C LYS A 42 -32.27 -1.31 15.02
N PHE A 43 -31.00 -1.68 15.21
CA PHE A 43 -29.92 -0.73 15.39
C PHE A 43 -29.64 -0.03 14.06
N GLY A 44 -29.64 1.30 14.08
CA GLY A 44 -29.35 2.15 12.91
C GLY A 44 -28.06 2.94 13.02
N GLY A 45 -27.23 2.70 14.05
CA GLY A 45 -26.01 3.46 14.34
C GLY A 45 -24.92 2.61 14.99
N ARG A 46 -23.71 3.17 15.11
CA ARG A 46 -22.47 2.47 15.52
C ARG A 46 -22.39 2.11 17.01
N SER A 47 -23.06 2.85 17.87
CA SER A 47 -23.15 2.59 19.32
C SER A 47 -24.57 2.20 19.71
N GLY A 48 -24.72 1.11 20.46
CA GLY A 48 -26.00 0.74 21.05
C GLY A 48 -26.36 1.68 22.20
N LEU A 49 -27.64 1.76 22.58
CA LEU A 49 -28.16 2.56 23.70
C LEU A 49 -27.44 2.34 25.05
N PHE A 50 -26.69 1.24 25.18
CA PHE A 50 -25.95 0.83 26.38
C PHE A 50 -24.44 0.72 26.16
N VAL A 51 -23.96 1.06 24.96
CA VAL A 51 -22.52 1.12 24.68
C VAL A 51 -22.15 2.60 24.70
N PRO A 52 -21.38 3.07 25.70
CA PRO A 52 -20.96 4.47 25.73
C PRO A 52 -20.18 4.78 24.46
N GLU A 53 -20.46 5.94 23.87
CA GLU A 53 -19.70 6.46 22.73
C GLU A 53 -18.26 6.74 23.22
N LYS A 54 -17.25 6.33 22.45
CA LYS A 54 -15.86 6.69 22.77
C LYS A 54 -15.68 8.18 22.51
N HIS A 55 -15.19 8.91 23.52
CA HIS A 55 -14.91 10.35 23.44
C HIS A 55 -13.40 10.56 23.51
N PHE A 56 -12.88 11.49 22.70
CA PHE A 56 -11.48 11.92 22.70
C PHE A 56 -11.42 13.43 22.59
N ILE A 57 -10.25 14.00 22.88
CA ILE A 57 -10.00 15.42 22.69
C ILE A 57 -9.50 15.61 21.26
N GLY A 58 -10.29 16.28 20.42
CA GLY A 58 -9.89 16.61 19.06
C GLY A 58 -8.74 17.63 19.02
N ALA A 59 -8.11 17.79 17.86
CA ALA A 59 -7.00 18.73 17.66
C ALA A 59 -7.34 20.21 18.02
N ASN A 60 -8.63 20.53 18.12
CA ASN A 60 -9.17 21.82 18.55
C ASN A 60 -9.43 21.93 20.07
N ASN A 61 -8.96 20.96 20.88
CA ASN A 61 -9.21 20.83 22.31
C ASN A 61 -10.69 20.66 22.71
N LEU A 62 -11.56 20.24 21.78
CA LEU A 62 -12.97 19.97 22.07
C LEU A 62 -13.22 18.45 22.18
N PRO A 63 -14.21 18.02 22.98
CA PRO A 63 -14.64 16.63 22.99
C PRO A 63 -15.20 16.26 21.61
N ALA A 64 -14.62 15.22 21.02
CA ALA A 64 -14.96 14.66 19.73
C ALA A 64 -15.32 13.18 19.89
N THR A 65 -16.21 12.69 19.03
CA THR A 65 -16.56 11.26 18.96
C THR A 65 -16.17 10.69 17.60
N LEU A 66 -16.16 9.35 17.47
CA LEU A 66 -15.77 8.68 16.21
C LEU A 66 -16.70 9.07 15.04
N GLN A 67 -17.89 9.60 15.35
CA GLN A 67 -18.92 10.03 14.41
C GLN A 67 -18.71 11.46 13.92
N THR A 68 -18.11 12.34 14.74
CA THR A 68 -18.04 13.78 14.44
C THR A 68 -16.68 14.21 13.91
N THR A 69 -15.63 13.44 14.15
CA THR A 69 -14.26 13.87 13.85
C THR A 69 -13.40 12.68 13.48
N VAL A 70 -12.64 12.82 12.39
CA VAL A 70 -11.57 11.88 12.05
C VAL A 70 -10.46 12.08 13.07
N VAL A 71 -10.21 11.07 13.89
CA VAL A 71 -9.23 11.17 15.00
C VAL A 71 -7.81 11.24 14.43
N HIS A 72 -7.54 10.45 13.39
CA HIS A 72 -6.22 10.30 12.77
C HIS A 72 -6.26 10.58 11.26
N PRO A 73 -6.36 11.85 10.83
CA PRO A 73 -6.28 12.18 9.41
C PRO A 73 -4.93 11.71 8.83
N PRO A 74 -4.89 11.14 7.62
CA PRO A 74 -5.96 11.05 6.62
C PRO A 74 -6.87 9.80 6.72
N VAL A 75 -6.66 8.92 7.71
CA VAL A 75 -7.31 7.60 7.80
C VAL A 75 -8.70 7.72 8.44
N PRO A 76 -9.77 7.18 7.81
CA PRO A 76 -11.12 7.24 8.36
C PRO A 76 -11.27 6.30 9.57
N ASN A 77 -12.05 6.72 10.57
CA ASN A 77 -12.27 5.96 11.82
C ASN A 77 -12.84 4.55 11.56
N GLU A 78 -13.66 4.40 10.50
CA GLU A 78 -14.21 3.15 10.00
C GLU A 78 -13.15 2.08 9.76
N TRP A 79 -12.00 2.49 9.22
CA TRP A 79 -10.92 1.57 8.85
C TRP A 79 -10.29 0.98 10.12
N PHE A 80 -10.03 1.82 11.14
CA PHE A 80 -9.56 1.33 12.43
C PHE A 80 -10.58 0.40 13.11
N GLU A 81 -11.88 0.73 13.05
CA GLU A 81 -12.94 -0.13 13.60
C GLU A 81 -13.03 -1.48 12.86
N GLN A 82 -12.89 -1.47 11.54
CA GLN A 82 -12.94 -2.68 10.71
C GLN A 82 -11.82 -3.65 11.04
N PHE A 83 -10.60 -3.14 11.27
CA PHE A 83 -9.42 -3.94 11.59
C PHE A 83 -9.17 -4.09 13.10
N GLY A 84 -10.05 -3.54 13.95
CA GLY A 84 -9.94 -3.66 15.40
C GLY A 84 -8.73 -2.92 16.00
N LEU A 85 -8.23 -1.89 15.32
CA LEU A 85 -7.08 -1.11 15.75
C LEU A 85 -7.48 -0.12 16.86
N PRO A 86 -6.57 0.19 17.82
CA PRO A 86 -6.85 1.09 18.93
C PRO A 86 -6.85 2.57 18.47
N VAL A 87 -7.97 3.02 17.90
CA VAL A 87 -8.17 4.40 17.40
C VAL A 87 -7.93 5.47 18.49
N GLU A 88 -8.04 5.12 19.76
CA GLU A 88 -7.71 5.98 20.90
C GLU A 88 -6.22 6.32 21.04
N ASN A 89 -5.32 5.50 20.48
CA ASN A 89 -3.87 5.74 20.60
C ASN A 89 -3.46 6.85 19.62
N ALA A 90 -2.70 7.83 20.12
CA ALA A 90 -2.16 8.92 19.30
C ALA A 90 -1.23 8.39 18.19
N ASP A 91 -0.47 7.35 18.51
CA ASP A 91 0.56 6.78 17.65
C ASP A 91 0.06 5.58 16.82
N VAL A 92 -1.27 5.34 16.79
CA VAL A 92 -1.85 4.18 16.09
C VAL A 92 -1.46 4.12 14.60
N LEU A 93 -1.18 5.26 13.98
CA LEU A 93 -0.75 5.31 12.57
C LEU A 93 0.66 4.74 12.35
N ASP A 94 1.52 4.83 13.37
CA ASP A 94 2.92 4.38 13.36
C ASP A 94 3.09 2.98 13.98
N GLU A 95 2.01 2.41 14.54
CA GLU A 95 1.99 1.04 15.05
C GLU A 95 2.00 0.02 13.89
N ASP A 96 2.66 -1.11 14.16
CA ASP A 96 2.78 -2.29 13.29
C ASP A 96 2.28 -3.52 14.09
N PRO A 97 0.98 -3.89 13.98
CA PRO A 97 0.37 -4.92 14.80
C PRO A 97 0.88 -6.34 14.47
N ASP A 98 1.13 -6.62 13.20
CA ASP A 98 1.51 -7.94 12.69
C ASP A 98 3.04 -8.14 12.52
N ASN A 99 3.80 -7.09 12.86
CA ASN A 99 5.25 -7.01 12.85
C ASN A 99 5.83 -7.40 11.50
N ASP A 100 5.21 -6.95 10.41
CA ASP A 100 5.66 -7.17 9.05
C ASP A 100 6.62 -6.07 8.54
N GLY A 101 6.81 -4.99 9.30
CA GLY A 101 7.65 -3.84 8.97
C GLY A 101 6.92 -2.70 8.24
N PHE A 102 5.60 -2.78 8.08
CA PHE A 102 4.73 -1.74 7.59
C PHE A 102 3.91 -1.15 8.73
N THR A 103 3.76 0.18 8.70
CA THR A 103 2.94 0.87 9.69
C THR A 103 1.50 0.92 9.18
N ASN A 104 0.53 1.01 10.08
CA ASN A 104 -0.89 1.16 9.73
C ASN A 104 -1.15 2.24 8.66
N LEU A 105 -0.42 3.36 8.69
CA LEU A 105 -0.53 4.42 7.67
C LEU A 105 -0.10 3.97 6.27
N ASP A 106 0.95 3.14 6.17
CA ASP A 106 1.49 2.67 4.90
C ASP A 106 0.58 1.61 4.29
N GLU A 107 0.00 0.76 5.12
CA GLU A 107 -0.99 -0.23 4.70
C GLU A 107 -2.32 0.40 4.31
N TRP A 108 -2.73 1.47 4.99
CA TRP A 108 -3.88 2.26 4.54
C TRP A 108 -3.66 2.85 3.15
N LYS A 109 -2.46 3.40 2.87
CA LYS A 109 -2.09 3.88 1.52
C LYS A 109 -2.01 2.74 0.51
N GLY A 110 -1.52 1.57 0.93
CA GLY A 110 -1.42 0.36 0.13
C GLY A 110 -2.76 -0.39 -0.05
N GLN A 111 -3.80 0.04 0.66
CA GLN A 111 -5.11 -0.63 0.73
C GLN A 111 -5.01 -2.10 1.18
N THR A 112 -4.10 -2.37 2.11
CA THR A 112 -3.85 -3.71 2.65
C THR A 112 -4.41 -3.87 4.07
N ASN A 113 -4.23 -5.06 4.68
CA ASN A 113 -4.85 -5.41 5.94
C ASN A 113 -3.80 -5.34 7.08
N PRO A 114 -3.94 -4.40 8.02
CA PRO A 114 -2.97 -4.15 9.09
C PRO A 114 -2.88 -5.19 10.20
N THR A 115 -3.64 -6.27 10.07
CA THR A 115 -3.66 -7.37 11.03
C THR A 115 -3.19 -8.67 10.41
N ASP A 116 -2.89 -8.68 9.12
CA ASP A 116 -2.54 -9.87 8.37
C ASP A 116 -1.17 -9.69 7.70
N LYS A 117 -0.19 -10.40 8.26
CA LYS A 117 1.21 -10.37 7.84
C LYS A 117 1.43 -10.68 6.35
N ASP A 118 0.54 -11.46 5.74
CA ASP A 118 0.66 -11.82 4.31
C ASP A 118 0.06 -10.73 3.40
N SER A 119 -0.74 -9.82 3.95
CA SER A 119 -1.43 -8.75 3.24
C SER A 119 -0.68 -7.42 3.43
N HIS A 120 0.46 -7.28 2.76
CA HIS A 120 1.29 -6.09 2.87
C HIS A 120 1.55 -5.41 1.51
N PRO A 121 1.89 -4.11 1.48
CA PRO A 121 2.33 -3.43 0.26
C PRO A 121 3.67 -3.99 -0.24
N ASP A 122 4.06 -3.68 -1.49
CA ASP A 122 5.37 -4.10 -2.00
C ASP A 122 6.50 -3.51 -1.12
N TYR A 123 7.48 -4.34 -0.75
CA TYR A 123 8.68 -3.91 -0.01
C TYR A 123 9.42 -2.76 -0.71
N LEU A 124 9.29 -2.63 -2.03
CA LEU A 124 9.81 -1.49 -2.79
C LEU A 124 9.28 -0.14 -2.32
N THR A 125 8.09 -0.07 -1.72
CA THR A 125 7.53 1.19 -1.18
C THR A 125 8.34 1.73 0.00
N LYS A 126 9.12 0.88 0.68
CA LYS A 126 10.05 1.25 1.75
C LYS A 126 11.43 1.63 1.23
N LEU A 127 11.67 1.51 -0.08
CA LEU A 127 12.90 1.95 -0.72
C LEU A 127 12.78 3.41 -1.13
N SER A 128 13.74 4.22 -0.70
CA SER A 128 13.80 5.65 -1.01
C SER A 128 15.18 6.01 -1.54
N LEU A 129 15.24 6.99 -2.44
CA LEU A 129 16.50 7.52 -2.95
C LEU A 129 17.06 8.54 -1.95
N GLU A 130 18.24 8.30 -1.40
CA GLU A 130 18.87 9.24 -0.48
C GLU A 130 19.75 10.23 -1.23
N SER A 131 20.56 9.72 -2.15
CA SER A 131 21.39 10.56 -3.02
C SER A 131 21.61 9.88 -4.36
N ALA A 132 21.77 10.67 -5.40
CA ALA A 132 22.11 10.20 -6.73
C ALA A 132 23.23 11.09 -7.27
N THR A 133 24.35 10.45 -7.62
CA THR A 133 25.46 11.09 -8.32
C THR A 133 25.37 10.70 -9.79
N GLU A 134 24.75 11.57 -10.58
CA GLU A 134 24.63 11.43 -12.02
C GLU A 134 25.92 11.90 -12.69
N GLU A 135 26.64 10.97 -13.31
CA GLU A 135 27.84 11.28 -14.08
C GLU A 135 27.56 11.12 -15.58
N PRO A 136 27.51 12.21 -16.36
CA PRO A 136 27.31 12.11 -17.78
C PRO A 136 28.52 11.46 -18.43
N PHE A 137 28.27 10.54 -19.36
CA PHE A 137 29.34 9.98 -20.16
C PHE A 137 29.94 11.08 -21.05
N ARG A 138 31.25 11.28 -20.96
CA ARG A 138 31.97 12.40 -21.61
C ARG A 138 31.76 12.46 -23.12
N PHE A 139 31.42 11.34 -23.76
CA PHE A 139 31.25 11.24 -25.20
C PHE A 139 29.80 10.99 -25.61
N MET A 140 29.39 11.60 -26.72
CA MET A 140 28.05 11.48 -27.28
C MET A 140 28.12 10.98 -28.72
N PHE A 141 27.20 10.09 -29.08
CA PHE A 141 27.03 9.62 -30.45
C PHE A 141 26.28 10.66 -31.28
N SER A 142 26.93 11.29 -32.27
CA SER A 142 26.35 12.40 -33.03
C SER A 142 25.74 11.95 -34.35
N SER A 143 26.46 11.17 -35.14
CA SER A 143 26.01 10.72 -36.46
C SER A 143 26.77 9.49 -36.93
N TRP A 144 26.33 8.86 -38.01
CA TRP A 144 27.08 7.81 -38.66
C TRP A 144 26.97 7.93 -40.18
N VAL A 145 27.98 7.43 -40.89
CA VAL A 145 28.00 7.32 -42.35
C VAL A 145 28.60 5.97 -42.71
N GLY A 146 27.79 5.08 -43.28
CA GLY A 146 28.17 3.69 -43.51
C GLY A 146 28.57 3.00 -42.19
N ASP A 147 29.78 2.46 -42.14
CA ASP A 147 30.33 1.77 -40.96
C ASP A 147 31.12 2.69 -40.00
N THR A 148 31.05 4.01 -40.20
CA THR A 148 31.81 4.98 -39.40
C THR A 148 30.86 5.80 -38.52
N PHE A 149 31.10 5.78 -37.22
CA PHE A 149 30.35 6.48 -36.18
C PHE A 149 31.12 7.72 -35.73
N ALA A 150 30.45 8.87 -35.73
CA ALA A 150 30.96 10.13 -35.23
C ALA A 150 30.64 10.26 -33.73
N ILE A 151 31.69 10.40 -32.93
CA ILE A 151 31.63 10.53 -31.47
C ILE A 151 32.20 11.89 -31.08
N ASN A 152 31.42 12.70 -30.38
CA ASN A 152 31.80 14.05 -29.94
C ASN A 152 32.00 14.06 -28.42
N ALA A 153 32.95 14.85 -27.93
CA ALA A 153 33.01 15.14 -26.50
C ALA A 153 31.92 16.17 -26.15
N ILE A 154 31.16 15.94 -25.07
CA ILE A 154 30.07 16.81 -24.62
C ILE A 154 30.56 18.22 -24.27
N ASP A 155 31.80 18.30 -23.77
CA ASP A 155 32.49 19.52 -23.37
C ASP A 155 33.17 20.24 -24.55
N GLN A 156 33.11 19.67 -25.76
CA GLN A 156 33.82 20.14 -26.96
C GLN A 156 35.33 20.29 -26.76
N SER A 157 35.91 19.62 -25.74
CA SER A 157 37.33 19.68 -25.43
C SER A 157 38.19 18.95 -26.47
N GLU A 158 37.59 17.99 -27.17
CA GLU A 158 38.24 17.14 -28.16
C GLU A 158 37.49 17.20 -29.50
N PRO A 159 38.22 17.11 -30.63
CA PRO A 159 37.59 17.04 -31.95
C PRO A 159 36.78 15.75 -32.11
N THR A 160 35.80 15.79 -33.02
CA THR A 160 35.00 14.62 -33.39
C THR A 160 35.87 13.43 -33.76
N GLN A 161 35.61 12.29 -33.12
CA GLN A 161 36.26 11.04 -33.41
C GLN A 161 35.38 10.22 -34.35
N PHE A 162 35.96 9.77 -35.47
CA PHE A 162 35.29 8.90 -36.43
C PHE A 162 35.80 7.48 -36.25
N LEU A 163 34.96 6.61 -35.69
CA LEU A 163 35.33 5.25 -35.25
C LEU A 163 34.49 4.21 -35.96
N LYS A 164 35.03 3.02 -36.17
CA LYS A 164 34.29 1.89 -36.76
C LYS A 164 33.89 0.88 -35.69
N LYS A 165 33.02 -0.06 -36.06
CA LYS A 165 32.70 -1.19 -35.19
C LYS A 165 33.98 -1.95 -34.85
N GLY A 166 34.25 -2.13 -33.56
CA GLY A 166 35.43 -2.79 -33.05
C GLY A 166 36.54 -1.85 -32.56
N ASP A 167 36.44 -0.55 -32.85
CA ASP A 167 37.39 0.46 -32.40
C ASP A 167 37.05 0.97 -30.99
N THR A 168 38.08 1.47 -30.30
CA THR A 168 38.00 2.01 -28.93
C THR A 168 37.99 3.53 -28.96
N ILE A 169 37.10 4.16 -28.18
CA ILE A 169 36.98 5.62 -28.11
C ILE A 169 38.22 6.18 -27.41
N ARG A 170 38.94 7.08 -28.07
CA ARG A 170 40.17 7.68 -27.51
C ARG A 170 39.81 8.49 -26.27
N GLY A 171 40.63 8.36 -25.23
CA GLY A 171 40.36 8.94 -23.93
C GLY A 171 39.49 8.07 -23.03
N THR A 172 39.03 6.91 -23.50
CA THR A 172 38.32 5.91 -22.71
C THR A 172 38.82 4.50 -23.03
N ARG A 173 38.28 3.49 -22.32
CA ARG A 173 38.47 2.06 -22.62
C ARG A 173 37.18 1.40 -23.14
N PHE A 174 36.28 2.19 -23.72
CA PHE A 174 35.04 1.70 -24.31
C PHE A 174 35.21 1.40 -25.80
N LYS A 175 34.89 0.17 -26.18
CA LYS A 175 34.95 -0.35 -27.54
C LYS A 175 33.55 -0.47 -28.14
N ILE A 176 33.40 -0.11 -29.41
CA ILE A 176 32.13 -0.21 -30.11
C ILE A 176 31.84 -1.68 -30.45
N VAL A 177 30.80 -2.26 -29.85
CA VAL A 177 30.43 -3.67 -30.04
C VAL A 177 29.28 -3.87 -31.02
N LYS A 178 28.26 -3.00 -30.99
CA LYS A 178 27.05 -3.17 -31.80
C LYS A 178 26.40 -1.83 -32.11
N PHE A 179 25.90 -1.71 -33.33
CA PHE A 179 25.04 -0.61 -33.76
C PHE A 179 23.65 -1.17 -34.07
N THR A 180 22.60 -0.49 -33.63
CA THR A 180 21.21 -0.84 -33.91
C THR A 180 20.49 0.41 -34.39
N GLU A 181 20.17 0.42 -35.68
CA GLU A 181 19.40 1.52 -36.29
C GLU A 181 17.96 1.48 -35.80
N LYS A 182 17.47 2.61 -35.27
CA LYS A 182 16.12 2.74 -34.73
C LYS A 182 15.53 4.08 -35.10
N TYR A 183 14.26 4.09 -35.44
CA TYR A 183 13.48 5.29 -35.69
C TYR A 183 12.25 5.30 -34.79
N GLN A 184 11.96 6.45 -34.19
CA GLN A 184 10.77 6.64 -33.37
C GLN A 184 9.98 7.85 -33.89
N PRO A 185 8.65 7.72 -34.05
CA PRO A 185 7.82 8.86 -34.36
C PRO A 185 7.84 9.83 -33.18
N ASN A 186 8.16 11.09 -33.43
CA ASN A 186 8.03 12.14 -32.42
C ASN A 186 6.56 12.56 -32.24
N GLN A 187 6.31 13.45 -31.29
CA GLN A 187 5.00 14.05 -31.01
C GLN A 187 4.31 14.72 -32.22
N TYR A 188 5.06 15.00 -33.30
CA TYR A 188 4.57 15.62 -34.54
C TYR A 188 4.45 14.61 -35.70
N GLY A 189 4.63 13.30 -35.45
CA GLY A 189 4.55 12.25 -36.46
C GLY A 189 5.75 12.16 -37.40
N THR A 190 6.84 12.89 -37.12
CA THR A 190 8.10 12.77 -37.86
C THR A 190 8.95 11.66 -37.26
N ASN A 191 9.44 10.75 -38.10
CA ASN A 191 10.37 9.71 -37.65
C ASN A 191 11.73 10.34 -37.31
N VAL A 192 12.02 10.43 -36.02
CA VAL A 192 13.32 10.84 -35.52
C VAL A 192 14.19 9.61 -35.40
N ASP A 193 15.40 9.74 -35.89
CA ASP A 193 16.44 8.74 -35.77
C ASP A 193 16.96 8.69 -34.32
N VAL A 194 16.74 7.55 -33.68
CA VAL A 194 17.11 7.25 -32.29
C VAL A 194 18.02 6.03 -32.25
N SER A 195 18.89 5.91 -33.26
CA SER A 195 19.81 4.78 -33.37
C SER A 195 20.70 4.63 -32.14
N GLU A 196 20.91 3.37 -31.75
CA GLU A 196 21.62 2.98 -30.53
C GLU A 196 23.00 2.41 -30.88
N LEU A 197 24.03 3.00 -30.28
CA LEU A 197 25.41 2.53 -30.34
C LEU A 197 25.80 1.90 -29.00
N ARG A 198 26.00 0.59 -28.99
CA ARG A 198 26.46 -0.16 -27.82
C ARG A 198 27.97 -0.21 -27.75
N LEU A 199 28.48 0.15 -26.59
CA LEU A 199 29.86 0.16 -26.19
C LEU A 199 30.07 -0.90 -25.09
N GLU A 200 31.26 -1.48 -25.04
CA GLU A 200 31.70 -2.39 -23.99
C GLU A 200 33.05 -1.93 -23.46
N HIS A 201 33.20 -1.84 -22.14
CA HIS A 201 34.48 -1.56 -21.52
C HIS A 201 35.41 -2.78 -21.65
N GLU A 202 36.65 -2.57 -22.09
CA GLU A 202 37.59 -3.66 -22.38
C GLU A 202 37.91 -4.51 -21.13
N ASP A 203 38.18 -3.85 -19.99
CA ASP A 203 38.54 -4.50 -18.73
C ASP A 203 37.33 -5.01 -17.91
N THR A 204 36.37 -4.13 -17.59
CA THR A 204 35.23 -4.43 -16.70
C THR A 204 34.08 -5.17 -17.39
N LYS A 205 34.07 -5.23 -18.73
CA LYS A 205 32.94 -5.77 -19.54
C LYS A 205 31.61 -5.05 -19.33
N GLU A 206 31.64 -3.87 -18.73
CA GLU A 206 30.46 -3.01 -18.58
C GLU A 206 29.96 -2.56 -19.95
N GLN A 207 28.63 -2.56 -20.13
CA GLN A 207 28.00 -2.18 -21.38
C GLN A 207 27.37 -0.80 -21.24
N LEU A 208 27.56 0.05 -22.24
CA LEU A 208 26.94 1.38 -22.31
C LEU A 208 26.25 1.55 -23.65
N THR A 209 25.01 2.06 -23.66
CA THR A 209 24.29 2.36 -24.90
C THR A 209 24.20 3.87 -25.08
N LEU A 210 24.77 4.38 -26.16
CA LEU A 210 24.62 5.76 -26.59
C LEU A 210 23.47 5.85 -27.58
N VAL A 211 22.50 6.72 -27.31
CA VAL A 211 21.44 7.05 -28.27
C VAL A 211 21.91 8.25 -29.08
N LYS A 212 21.64 8.27 -30.39
CA LYS A 212 22.01 9.38 -31.25
C LYS A 212 21.53 10.72 -30.69
N GLU A 213 22.44 11.70 -30.66
CA GLU A 213 22.22 13.07 -30.20
C GLU A 213 21.68 13.21 -28.77
N LYS A 214 21.82 12.15 -27.95
CA LYS A 214 21.47 12.18 -26.53
C LYS A 214 22.70 11.90 -25.68
N VAL A 215 22.83 12.67 -24.61
CA VAL A 215 23.84 12.42 -23.57
C VAL A 215 23.43 11.15 -22.82
N ALA A 216 24.32 10.16 -22.80
CA ALA A 216 24.15 8.96 -22.01
C ALA A 216 24.81 9.15 -20.64
N MET A 217 24.29 8.46 -19.64
CA MET A 217 24.90 8.43 -18.32
C MET A 217 25.98 7.36 -18.23
N SER A 218 27.09 7.68 -17.57
CA SER A 218 28.19 6.77 -17.30
C SER A 218 27.71 5.57 -16.47
N PRO A 219 28.23 4.35 -16.73
CA PRO A 219 28.06 3.20 -15.82
C PRO A 219 28.59 3.47 -14.41
N GLU A 220 29.50 4.44 -14.26
CA GLU A 220 30.03 4.89 -12.97
C GLU A 220 29.03 5.73 -12.17
N SER A 221 27.87 6.10 -12.74
CA SER A 221 26.81 6.79 -12.00
C SER A 221 26.32 5.94 -10.84
N VAL A 222 26.10 6.58 -9.70
CA VAL A 222 25.78 5.93 -8.43
C VAL A 222 24.46 6.43 -7.87
N ALA A 223 23.63 5.52 -7.36
CA ALA A 223 22.50 5.83 -6.51
C ALA A 223 22.68 5.22 -5.11
N THR A 224 22.51 6.05 -4.09
CA THR A 224 22.43 5.63 -2.69
C THR A 224 20.96 5.49 -2.32
N PHE A 225 20.56 4.27 -1.96
CA PHE A 225 19.21 3.98 -1.52
C PHE A 225 19.16 3.79 0.00
N ALA A 226 18.11 4.34 0.60
CA ALA A 226 17.74 4.09 1.99
C ALA A 226 16.52 3.17 2.01
N TYR A 227 16.67 2.02 2.65
CA TYR A 227 15.62 1.03 2.85
C TYR A 227 15.21 1.04 4.32
N SER A 228 13.94 1.37 4.60
CA SER A 228 13.44 1.57 5.97
C SER A 228 12.84 0.31 6.61
N TRP A 229 12.74 -0.79 5.87
CA TRP A 229 12.18 -2.04 6.37
C TRP A 229 13.09 -2.75 7.38
N GLY A 230 12.58 -3.02 8.58
CA GLY A 230 13.36 -3.64 9.67
C GLY A 230 14.50 -2.75 10.21
N GLY A 231 14.40 -1.43 10.00
CA GLY A 231 15.39 -0.43 10.33
C GLY A 231 15.99 0.24 9.09
N ARG A 232 16.41 1.50 9.23
CA ARG A 232 17.05 2.26 8.15
C ARG A 232 18.40 1.65 7.78
N ARG A 233 18.51 1.17 6.54
CA ARG A 233 19.75 0.64 5.95
C ARG A 233 20.03 1.38 4.66
N GLU A 234 21.26 1.84 4.53
CA GLU A 234 21.73 2.58 3.36
C GLU A 234 22.67 1.69 2.57
N PHE A 235 22.52 1.68 1.25
CA PHE A 235 23.40 0.95 0.36
C PHE A 235 23.54 1.67 -0.98
N GLU A 236 24.73 1.51 -1.56
CA GLU A 236 25.12 2.15 -2.80
C GLU A 236 25.00 1.17 -3.96
N VAL A 237 24.36 1.59 -5.06
CA VAL A 237 24.16 0.80 -6.27
C VAL A 237 24.62 1.61 -7.47
N ARG A 238 25.52 1.01 -8.27
CA ARG A 238 25.96 1.60 -9.54
C ARG A 238 24.94 1.36 -10.64
N LYS A 239 24.96 2.20 -11.67
CA LYS A 239 24.15 2.00 -12.87
C LYS A 239 24.48 0.63 -13.48
N ASP A 240 23.44 -0.06 -13.94
CA ASP A 240 23.48 -1.43 -14.44
C ASP A 240 23.85 -2.52 -13.42
N GLN A 241 24.05 -2.18 -12.15
CA GLN A 241 24.28 -3.15 -11.08
C GLN A 241 22.96 -3.81 -10.64
N GLU A 242 23.03 -5.11 -10.39
CA GLU A 242 21.95 -5.89 -9.79
C GLU A 242 22.06 -5.91 -8.26
N PHE A 243 20.93 -5.77 -7.59
CA PHE A 243 20.80 -5.88 -6.15
C PHE A 243 19.49 -6.57 -5.76
N SER A 244 19.40 -7.04 -4.53
CA SER A 244 18.21 -7.71 -3.98
C SER A 244 17.81 -7.07 -2.67
N LEU A 245 16.52 -7.07 -2.36
CA LEU A 245 15.98 -6.52 -1.12
C LEU A 245 15.53 -7.64 -0.20
N LYS A 246 15.93 -7.61 1.08
CA LYS A 246 15.39 -8.53 2.09
C LYS A 246 13.94 -8.10 2.42
N PRO A 247 13.00 -9.03 2.64
CA PRO A 247 13.19 -10.48 2.73
C PRO A 247 13.19 -11.22 1.38
N LEU A 248 12.81 -10.56 0.29
CA LEU A 248 12.69 -11.14 -1.05
C LEU A 248 14.04 -11.20 -1.80
N GLU A 249 15.00 -11.97 -1.29
CA GLU A 249 16.31 -12.16 -1.93
C GLU A 249 16.24 -12.85 -3.30
N GLU A 250 15.14 -13.55 -3.58
CA GLU A 250 14.87 -14.19 -4.88
C GLU A 250 14.60 -13.17 -6.00
N ILE A 251 14.13 -11.97 -5.64
CA ILE A 251 13.86 -10.90 -6.60
C ILE A 251 15.10 -10.04 -6.74
N LYS A 252 15.62 -9.99 -7.97
CA LYS A 252 16.72 -9.10 -8.33
C LYS A 252 16.18 -7.87 -9.04
N TYR A 253 16.66 -6.72 -8.60
CA TYR A 253 16.44 -5.43 -9.19
C TYR A 253 17.72 -4.97 -9.86
N LYS A 254 17.59 -4.28 -10.99
CA LYS A 254 18.70 -3.67 -11.71
C LYS A 254 18.46 -2.18 -11.84
N LEU A 255 19.46 -1.38 -11.51
CA LEU A 255 19.42 0.07 -11.71
C LEU A 255 19.63 0.40 -13.18
N VAL A 256 18.67 1.05 -13.83
CA VAL A 256 18.71 1.37 -15.27
C VAL A 256 19.06 2.83 -15.51
N ASP A 257 18.40 3.70 -14.75
CA ASP A 257 18.56 5.15 -14.88
C ASP A 257 18.69 5.78 -13.50
N VAL A 258 19.51 6.83 -13.42
CA VAL A 258 19.77 7.57 -12.19
C VAL A 258 19.61 9.04 -12.53
N GLN A 259 18.83 9.77 -11.77
CA GLN A 259 18.69 11.21 -11.92
C GLN A 259 18.82 11.84 -10.55
N SER A 260 19.14 13.13 -10.52
CA SER A 260 19.37 13.85 -9.25
C SER A 260 18.22 13.73 -8.24
N ASN A 261 16.98 13.49 -8.69
CA ASN A 261 15.79 13.37 -7.84
C ASN A 261 14.95 12.11 -8.08
N LYS A 262 15.44 11.15 -8.88
CA LYS A 262 14.73 9.89 -9.12
C LYS A 262 15.67 8.82 -9.65
N ALA A 263 15.42 7.57 -9.30
CA ALA A 263 16.11 6.43 -9.85
C ALA A 263 15.10 5.49 -10.50
N VAL A 264 15.46 4.86 -11.61
CA VAL A 264 14.61 3.88 -12.30
C VAL A 264 15.25 2.51 -12.18
N ILE A 265 14.54 1.60 -11.53
CA ILE A 265 14.95 0.20 -11.37
C ILE A 265 14.03 -0.72 -12.18
N ILE A 266 14.55 -1.85 -12.63
CA ILE A 266 13.76 -2.91 -13.28
C ILE A 266 13.89 -4.21 -12.49
N ASN A 267 12.81 -4.97 -12.41
CA ASN A 267 12.85 -6.33 -11.89
C ASN A 267 13.38 -7.27 -12.99
N THR A 268 14.41 -8.08 -12.71
CA THR A 268 15.00 -8.99 -13.70
C THR A 268 14.03 -10.07 -14.19
N GLN A 269 13.03 -10.44 -13.37
CA GLN A 269 11.99 -11.39 -13.73
C GLN A 269 10.88 -10.76 -14.60
N LYS A 270 10.68 -9.43 -14.45
CA LYS A 270 9.68 -8.65 -15.19
C LYS A 270 10.32 -7.38 -15.77
N PRO A 271 11.21 -7.49 -16.77
CA PRO A 271 11.99 -6.36 -17.28
C PRO A 271 11.14 -5.31 -18.01
N ASN A 272 9.89 -5.62 -18.36
CA ASN A 272 8.99 -4.72 -19.08
C ASN A 272 8.27 -3.70 -18.17
N GLN A 273 8.53 -3.69 -16.86
CA GLN A 273 7.92 -2.78 -15.90
C GLN A 273 9.02 -2.01 -15.16
N PRO A 274 9.41 -0.81 -15.66
CA PRO A 274 10.30 0.08 -14.93
C PRO A 274 9.59 0.63 -13.70
N ILE A 275 10.31 0.69 -12.59
CA ILE A 275 9.83 1.16 -11.29
C ILE A 275 10.63 2.41 -10.94
N GLU A 276 9.91 3.51 -10.68
CA GLU A 276 10.52 4.78 -10.31
C GLU A 276 10.60 4.88 -8.79
N VAL A 277 11.79 5.20 -8.29
CA VAL A 277 12.10 5.40 -6.87
C VAL A 277 12.47 6.86 -6.68
N GLY A 278 11.64 7.59 -5.95
CA GLY A 278 11.86 8.99 -5.61
C GLY A 278 12.61 9.16 -4.28
N PRO A 279 12.97 10.40 -3.91
CA PRO A 279 13.56 10.69 -2.62
C PRO A 279 12.57 10.41 -1.48
N ALA A 280 13.12 10.15 -0.29
CA ALA A 280 12.30 10.06 0.91
C ALA A 280 11.48 11.36 1.09
N PRO A 281 10.21 11.26 1.50
CA PRO A 281 9.44 12.45 1.85
C PRO A 281 10.16 13.24 2.96
N PRO A 282 10.09 14.59 2.92
CA PRO A 282 10.79 15.46 3.86
C PRO A 282 10.25 15.36 5.30
#